data_AF-A0AAV4AKN2-F1
#
_entry.id   AF-A0AAV4AKN2-F1
#
_cell.length_a   1.000
_cell.length_b   1.000
_cell.length_c   1.000
_cell.angle_alpha   90.00
_cell.angle_beta   90.00
_cell.angle_gamma   90.00
#
_symmetry.space_group_name_H-M   'P 1'
#
loop_
_entity.id
_entity.type
_entity.pdbx_description
1 polymer ?
#
loop_
_entity_poly.entity_id
_entity_poly.type
_entity_poly.pdbx_seq_one_letter_code
_entity_poly.pdbx_strand_id
1 'polypeptide(L)'
;MPTIVFGNYSLMLQEKPMKLSEFQVVIAEGLIKAEVKMGRPSLEEAANAPANRAQPSPHPCNDARLDNVGHMIQYGSRQWCKLLSCHQKSHFYCIKCNMHLCINKDRNCFMEFHTKKTI
;
A
#
# COMPACT_ATOMS: atom_id res chain seq x y z
N MET A 1 -5.59 -31.18 -2.20
CA MET A 1 -5.19 -32.34 -3.04
C MET A 1 -6.39 -32.79 -3.87
N PRO A 2 -6.64 -32.23 -5.07
CA PRO A 2 -7.90 -32.40 -5.82
C PRO A 2 -7.81 -33.39 -7.00
N THR A 3 -6.91 -34.37 -6.98
CA THR A 3 -6.73 -35.33 -8.07
C THR A 3 -7.79 -36.45 -8.14
N ILE A 4 -8.64 -36.60 -7.12
CA ILE A 4 -9.49 -37.80 -6.97
C ILE A 4 -10.83 -37.70 -7.71
N VAL A 5 -11.32 -36.49 -8.04
CA VAL A 5 -12.71 -36.34 -8.51
C VAL A 5 -12.89 -36.73 -9.99
N PHE A 6 -11.90 -36.50 -10.86
CA PHE A 6 -12.04 -36.76 -12.31
C PHE A 6 -11.83 -38.22 -12.71
N GLY A 7 -11.05 -39.00 -11.94
CA GLY A 7 -10.84 -40.43 -12.23
C GLY A 7 -12.11 -41.27 -12.04
N ASN A 8 -12.96 -40.89 -11.08
CA ASN A 8 -14.14 -41.67 -10.71
C ASN A 8 -15.31 -41.53 -11.71
N TYR A 9 -15.44 -40.38 -12.39
CA TYR A 9 -16.47 -40.19 -13.41
C TYR A 9 -16.17 -40.95 -14.71
N SER A 10 -14.90 -41.04 -15.13
CA SER A 10 -14.47 -41.79 -16.33
C SER A 10 -14.71 -43.30 -16.18
N LEU A 11 -14.50 -43.85 -14.98
CA LEU A 11 -14.72 -45.27 -14.68
C LEU A 11 -16.21 -45.66 -14.72
N MET A 12 -17.11 -44.73 -14.43
CA MET A 12 -18.56 -44.95 -14.50
C MET A 12 -19.11 -44.95 -15.94
N LEU A 13 -18.41 -44.29 -16.87
CA LEU A 13 -18.79 -44.19 -18.30
C LEU A 13 -18.02 -45.18 -19.20
N GLN A 14 -17.17 -46.04 -18.63
CA GLN A 14 -16.30 -46.99 -19.36
C GLN A 14 -15.37 -46.33 -20.39
N GLU A 15 -15.09 -45.04 -20.24
CA GLU A 15 -14.16 -44.33 -21.13
C GLU A 15 -12.75 -44.38 -20.54
N LYS A 16 -11.76 -44.50 -21.43
CA LYS A 16 -10.35 -44.49 -21.03
C LYS A 16 -10.05 -43.13 -20.40
N PRO A 17 -9.59 -43.07 -19.13
CA PRO A 17 -9.29 -41.80 -18.48
C PRO A 17 -8.17 -41.09 -19.24
N MET A 18 -8.40 -39.83 -19.59
CA MET A 18 -7.41 -38.98 -20.25
C MET A 18 -6.21 -38.72 -19.33
N LYS A 19 -5.06 -38.42 -19.91
CA LYS A 19 -3.86 -38.11 -19.12
C LYS A 19 -4.03 -36.76 -18.43
N LEU A 20 -3.38 -36.60 -17.27
CA LEU A 20 -3.43 -35.34 -16.49
C LEU A 20 -3.03 -34.13 -17.34
N SER A 21 -2.01 -34.26 -18.20
CA SER A 21 -1.56 -33.20 -19.10
C SER A 21 -2.64 -32.76 -20.09
N GLU A 22 -3.37 -33.72 -20.66
CA GLU A 22 -4.45 -33.45 -21.60
C GLU A 22 -5.61 -32.74 -20.88
N PHE A 23 -5.91 -33.16 -19.65
CA PHE A 23 -6.94 -32.52 -18.83
C PHE A 23 -6.60 -31.07 -18.50
N GLN A 24 -5.34 -30.81 -18.12
CA GLN A 24 -4.88 -29.44 -17.84
C GLN A 24 -4.97 -28.53 -19.07
N VAL A 25 -4.67 -29.04 -20.27
CA VAL A 25 -4.82 -28.30 -21.53
C VAL A 25 -6.28 -27.94 -21.77
N VAL A 26 -7.21 -28.89 -21.61
CA VAL A 26 -8.65 -28.65 -21.78
C VAL A 26 -9.17 -27.58 -20.82
N ILE A 27 -8.74 -27.61 -19.55
CA ILE A 27 -9.08 -26.59 -18.57
C ILE A 27 -8.51 -25.23 -18.95
N ALA A 28 -7.24 -25.18 -19.38
CA ALA A 28 -6.60 -23.94 -19.80
C ALA A 28 -7.33 -23.30 -21.00
N GLU A 29 -7.66 -24.08 -22.02
CA GLU A 29 -8.43 -23.61 -23.17
C GLU A 29 -9.81 -23.08 -22.76
N GLY A 30 -10.50 -23.78 -21.86
CA GLY A 30 -11.79 -23.34 -21.33
C GLY A 30 -11.71 -22.00 -20.60
N LEU A 31 -10.69 -21.82 -19.76
CA LEU A 31 -10.46 -20.59 -19.02
C LEU A 31 -10.07 -19.41 -19.92
N ILE A 32 -9.29 -19.66 -20.98
CA ILE A 32 -8.91 -18.65 -21.97
C ILE A 32 -10.14 -18.20 -22.78
N LYS A 33 -10.97 -19.15 -23.23
CA LYS A 33 -12.17 -18.86 -24.03
C LYS A 33 -13.31 -18.24 -23.23
N ALA A 34 -13.35 -18.46 -21.91
CA ALA A 34 -14.42 -17.95 -21.05
C ALA A 34 -14.37 -16.42 -20.83
N GLU A 35 -13.40 -15.70 -21.41
CA GLU A 35 -13.21 -14.23 -21.30
C GLU A 35 -13.54 -13.70 -19.89
N VAL A 36 -13.08 -14.44 -18.87
CA VAL A 36 -13.37 -14.08 -17.49
C VAL A 36 -12.63 -12.78 -17.21
N LYS A 37 -13.34 -11.73 -16.77
CA LYS A 37 -12.70 -10.48 -16.34
C LYS A 37 -11.70 -10.78 -15.23
N MET A 38 -10.42 -10.89 -15.61
CA MET A 38 -9.32 -11.12 -14.70
C MET A 38 -9.04 -9.84 -13.92
N GLY A 39 -9.44 -9.82 -12.65
CA GLY A 39 -9.25 -8.70 -11.73
C GLY A 39 -10.41 -8.59 -10.74
N ARG A 40 -10.20 -7.85 -9.64
CA ARG A 40 -11.33 -7.34 -8.85
C ARG A 40 -12.20 -6.52 -9.80
N PRO A 41 -13.52 -6.74 -9.92
CA PRO A 41 -14.35 -5.89 -10.76
C PRO A 41 -14.09 -4.45 -10.35
N SER A 42 -13.61 -3.64 -11.30
CA SER A 42 -13.61 -2.20 -11.14
C SER A 42 -15.08 -1.84 -11.00
N LEU A 43 -15.51 -1.59 -9.77
CA LEU A 43 -16.78 -0.94 -9.52
C LEU A 43 -16.65 0.45 -10.16
N GLU A 44 -17.04 0.57 -11.43
CA GLU A 44 -17.23 1.87 -12.07
C GLU A 44 -18.39 2.65 -11.42
N GLU A 45 -19.15 2.02 -10.52
CA GLU A 45 -20.11 2.66 -9.62
C GLU A 45 -19.52 3.07 -8.26
N ALA A 46 -18.25 2.74 -7.96
CA ALA A 46 -17.52 3.26 -6.80
C ALA A 46 -16.54 4.39 -7.16
N ALA A 47 -16.65 4.97 -8.37
CA ALA A 47 -15.87 6.15 -8.75
C ALA A 47 -16.12 7.37 -7.85
N ASN A 48 -17.17 7.36 -7.02
CA ASN A 48 -17.48 8.42 -6.05
C ASN A 48 -17.26 8.04 -4.58
N ALA A 49 -16.86 6.80 -4.27
CA ALA A 49 -16.42 6.49 -2.92
C ALA A 49 -14.97 6.97 -2.80
N PRO A 50 -14.65 8.00 -1.99
CA PRO A 50 -13.27 8.36 -1.76
C PRO A 50 -12.60 7.08 -1.26
N ALA A 51 -11.60 6.60 -2.02
CA ALA A 51 -10.74 5.54 -1.56
C ALA A 51 -10.39 5.88 -0.11
N ASN A 52 -10.56 4.92 0.80
CA ASN A 52 -10.22 5.04 2.21
C ASN A 52 -8.68 5.13 2.34
N ARG A 53 -8.09 6.10 1.64
CA ARG A 53 -6.74 6.58 1.82
C ARG A 53 -6.77 7.11 3.22
N ALA A 54 -5.94 6.53 4.09
CA ALA A 54 -5.69 7.07 5.40
C ALA A 54 -5.53 8.60 5.23
N GLN A 55 -6.40 9.36 5.89
CA GLN A 55 -6.38 10.81 5.80
C GLN A 55 -4.94 11.24 6.11
N PRO A 56 -4.31 12.06 5.25
CA PRO A 56 -2.99 12.57 5.53
C PRO A 56 -3.02 13.17 6.93
N SER A 57 -2.06 12.78 7.78
CA SER A 57 -1.96 13.32 9.13
C SER A 57 -2.06 14.85 9.06
N PRO A 58 -3.00 15.47 9.80
CA PRO A 58 -3.25 16.90 9.70
C PRO A 58 -1.96 17.65 9.99
N HIS A 59 -1.60 18.58 9.10
CA HIS A 59 -0.42 19.38 9.29
C HIS A 59 -0.67 20.34 10.47
N PRO A 60 0.28 20.52 11.41
CA PRO A 60 0.11 21.48 12.49
C PRO A 60 -0.09 22.90 11.94
N CYS A 61 -0.92 23.70 12.63
CA CYS A 61 -1.08 25.12 12.36
C CYS A 61 0.27 25.84 12.38
N ASN A 62 0.43 26.86 11.55
CA ASN A 62 1.68 27.61 11.43
C ASN A 62 2.11 28.22 12.76
N ASP A 63 1.18 28.74 13.56
CA ASP A 63 1.50 29.35 14.86
C ASP A 63 2.10 28.31 15.81
N ALA A 64 1.47 27.13 15.94
CA ALA A 64 1.97 26.05 16.78
C ALA A 64 3.27 25.42 16.26
N ARG A 65 3.50 25.46 14.95
CA ARG A 65 4.72 24.98 14.30
C ARG A 65 5.91 25.93 14.53
N LEU A 66 5.66 27.23 14.57
CA LEU A 66 6.68 28.29 14.60
C LEU A 66 6.89 28.92 15.99
N ASP A 67 6.16 28.49 17.02
CA ASP A 67 6.27 29.12 18.36
C ASP A 67 7.62 28.87 19.06
N ASN A 68 8.48 28.00 18.53
CA ASN A 68 9.79 27.61 19.10
C ASN A 68 9.77 27.13 20.56
N VAL A 69 8.59 26.78 21.10
CA VAL A 69 8.36 26.36 22.48
C VAL A 69 7.94 24.90 22.50
N GLY A 70 8.68 24.07 23.24
CA GLY A 70 8.30 22.68 23.50
C GLY A 70 8.42 21.73 22.31
N HIS A 71 9.21 22.06 21.29
CA HIS A 71 9.51 21.15 20.18
C HIS A 71 10.65 20.20 20.56
N MET A 72 10.30 18.97 20.95
CA MET A 72 11.27 17.92 21.28
C MET A 72 11.27 16.82 20.22
N ILE A 73 12.45 16.24 19.99
CA ILE A 73 12.65 15.16 19.04
C ILE A 73 12.56 13.82 19.77
N GLN A 74 11.87 12.86 19.17
CA GLN A 74 11.81 11.49 19.64
C GLN A 74 12.08 10.50 18.51
N TYR A 75 12.62 9.33 18.87
CA TYR A 75 12.83 8.22 17.93
C TYR A 75 11.57 7.37 17.85
N GLY A 76 11.17 7.00 16.64
CA GLY A 76 9.95 6.24 16.37
C GLY A 76 10.01 5.44 15.07
N SER A 77 8.83 5.20 14.51
CA SER A 77 8.68 4.44 13.27
C SER A 77 9.31 5.17 12.08
N ARG A 78 9.79 4.41 11.09
CA ARG A 78 10.39 5.00 9.89
C ARG A 78 9.30 5.52 8.95
N GLN A 79 9.17 6.84 8.84
CA GLN A 79 8.22 7.48 7.91
C GLN A 79 8.92 8.45 6.97
N TRP A 80 8.20 8.93 5.97
CA TRP A 80 8.68 9.98 5.07
C TRP A 80 8.81 11.31 5.81
N CYS A 81 9.90 12.02 5.54
CA CYS A 81 10.08 13.39 5.99
C CYS A 81 8.93 14.25 5.48
N LYS A 82 8.37 15.09 6.35
CA LYS A 82 7.24 15.95 6.01
C LYS A 82 7.65 17.35 5.55
N LEU A 83 8.96 17.64 5.53
CA LEU A 83 9.46 18.87 4.94
C LEU A 83 9.39 18.79 3.41
N LEU A 84 8.77 19.78 2.77
CA LEU A 84 8.45 19.77 1.34
C LEU A 84 9.69 19.63 0.42
N SER A 85 10.85 20.14 0.85
CA SER A 85 12.12 20.05 0.13
C SER A 85 12.84 18.71 0.32
N CYS A 86 12.32 17.80 1.14
CA CYS A 86 13.02 16.58 1.55
C CYS A 86 12.24 15.32 1.17
N HIS A 87 12.90 14.42 0.44
CA HIS A 87 12.32 13.15 -0.04
C HIS A 87 12.94 11.94 0.67
N GLN A 88 13.47 12.13 1.88
CA GLN A 88 14.12 11.09 2.66
C GLN A 88 13.19 10.54 3.74
N LYS A 89 13.49 9.34 4.22
CA LYS A 89 12.79 8.76 5.37
C LYS A 89 13.51 9.12 6.67
N SER A 90 12.76 9.42 7.72
CA SER A 90 13.29 9.69 9.06
C SER A 90 12.68 8.74 10.09
N HIS A 91 13.49 8.39 11.10
CA HIS A 91 13.02 7.77 12.33
C HIS A 91 12.71 8.80 13.42
N PHE A 92 13.14 10.04 13.23
CA PHE A 92 12.94 11.11 14.18
C PHE A 92 11.67 11.87 13.87
N TYR A 93 10.92 12.21 14.91
CA TYR A 93 9.72 13.02 14.83
C TYR A 93 9.64 14.03 15.96
N CYS A 94 8.93 15.14 15.72
CA CYS A 94 8.62 16.12 16.75
C CYS A 94 7.45 15.62 17.60
N ILE A 95 7.58 15.57 18.93
CA ILE A 95 6.52 15.09 19.83
C ILE A 95 5.28 15.99 19.76
N LYS A 96 5.49 17.31 19.80
CA LYS A 96 4.41 18.32 19.79
C LYS A 96 3.66 18.36 18.46
N CYS A 97 4.37 18.29 17.35
CA CYS A 97 3.78 18.39 16.01
C CYS A 97 3.41 17.04 15.39
N ASN A 98 3.89 15.93 15.96
CA ASN A 98 3.79 14.59 15.40
C ASN A 98 4.29 14.48 13.94
N MET A 99 5.33 15.24 13.60
CA MET A 99 5.88 15.31 12.24
C MET A 99 7.25 14.66 12.17
N HIS A 100 7.43 13.76 11.20
CA HIS A 100 8.70 13.08 10.97
C HIS A 100 9.63 14.01 10.17
N LEU A 101 10.79 14.30 10.73
CA LEU A 101 11.75 15.28 10.22
C LEU A 101 13.15 14.69 10.30
N CYS A 102 13.94 14.87 9.23
CA CYS A 102 15.31 14.36 9.18
C CYS A 102 16.26 15.19 10.03
N ILE A 103 17.19 14.50 10.69
CA ILE A 103 18.33 15.09 11.39
C ILE A 103 19.56 14.29 10.99
N ASN A 104 20.44 14.93 10.23
CA ASN A 104 21.71 14.39 9.76
C ASN A 104 22.81 15.43 9.98
N LYS A 105 24.07 15.03 9.78
CA LYS A 105 25.22 15.94 9.87
C LYS A 105 25.11 17.12 8.90
N ASP A 106 24.63 16.88 7.68
CA ASP A 106 24.59 17.90 6.62
C ASP A 106 23.25 18.62 6.52
N ARG A 107 22.18 18.06 7.11
CA ARG A 107 20.80 18.53 6.93
C ARG A 107 20.01 18.42 8.22
N ASN A 108 19.39 19.52 8.62
CA ASN A 108 18.53 19.58 9.80
C ASN A 108 17.12 20.06 9.43
N CYS A 109 16.30 19.15 8.90
CA CYS A 109 14.93 19.45 8.52
C CYS A 109 14.04 19.79 9.72
N PHE A 110 14.41 19.35 10.92
CA PHE A 110 13.69 19.70 12.15
C PHE A 110 13.72 21.21 12.41
N MET A 111 14.91 21.80 12.40
CA MET A 111 15.05 23.25 12.60
C MET A 111 14.40 24.05 11.48
N GLU A 112 14.57 23.65 10.23
CA GLU A 112 13.97 24.37 9.09
C GLU A 112 12.44 24.37 9.17
N PHE A 113 11.84 23.25 9.59
CA PHE A 113 10.40 23.14 9.74
C PHE A 113 9.83 24.03 10.85
N HIS A 114 10.59 24.30 11.91
CA HIS A 114 10.15 25.12 13.04
C HIS A 114 10.54 26.60 12.95
N THR A 115 11.50 26.95 12.09
CA THR A 115 12.02 28.33 11.99
C THR A 115 11.61 29.05 10.71
N LYS A 116 11.46 28.33 9.58
CA LYS A 116 11.12 28.96 8.30
C LYS A 116 9.60 28.98 8.11
N LYS A 117 9.05 30.18 7.90
CA LYS A 117 7.70 30.34 7.37
C LYS A 117 7.77 29.98 5.88
N THR A 118 7.34 28.77 5.52
CA THR A 118 7.03 28.44 4.12
C THR A 118 5.94 29.41 3.65
N ILE A 119 6.31 30.27 2.70
CA ILE A 119 5.41 31.19 1.99
C ILE A 119 4.53 30.37 1.06
#